data_AF-A0A9D0UEG6-F1
#
_entry.id   AF-A0A9D0UEG6-F1
#
_cell.length_a   1.000
_cell.length_b   1.000
_cell.length_c   1.000
_cell.angle_alpha   90.00
_cell.angle_beta   90.00
_cell.angle_gamma   90.00
#
_symmetry.space_group_name_H-M   'P 1'
#
loop_
_entity.id
_entity.type
_entity.pdbx_description
1 polymer ?
#
loop_
_entity_poly.entity_id
_entity_poly.type
_entity_poly.pdbx_seq_one_letter_code
_entity_poly.pdbx_strand_id
1 'polypeptide(L)'
;MRQIVLDTETTGLEPREGHRIIEIGCVELMRRRLTRNNFHQYLQPDREIDAGAVEVHGITTEFLSDKPRFTDIVDDFLSYIEGAELIIHNA
;
A
#
# COMPACT_ATOMS: atom_id res chain seq x y z
N MET A 1 -9.05 12.00 -17.82
CA MET A 1 -7.96 11.12 -17.38
C MET A 1 -8.07 10.99 -15.89
N ARG A 2 -8.08 9.75 -15.40
CA ARG A 2 -8.13 9.37 -13.99
C ARG A 2 -6.70 9.23 -13.49
N GLN A 3 -6.39 9.80 -12.33
CA GLN A 3 -5.06 9.75 -11.74
C GLN A 3 -5.18 9.15 -10.35
N ILE A 4 -4.28 8.24 -10.00
CA ILE A 4 -4.19 7.65 -8.67
C ILE A 4 -2.86 8.09 -8.08
N VAL A 5 -2.93 8.84 -6.98
CA VAL A 5 -1.76 9.09 -6.15
C VAL A 5 -1.63 7.89 -5.23
N LEU A 6 -0.50 7.19 -5.31
CA LEU A 6 -0.27 5.93 -4.60
C LEU A 6 0.98 6.04 -3.75
N ASP A 7 0.88 5.49 -2.54
CA ASP A 7 1.97 5.32 -1.61
C ASP A 7 1.87 3.94 -0.94
N THR A 8 3.01 3.40 -0.50
CA THR A 8 3.08 2.09 0.13
C THR A 8 4.05 2.09 1.30
N GLU A 9 3.62 1.53 2.42
CA GLU A 9 4.53 1.17 3.51
C GLU A 9 4.93 -0.29 3.40
N THR A 10 6.15 -0.59 3.83
CA THR A 10 6.74 -1.92 3.70
C THR A 10 7.40 -2.36 5.00
N THR A 11 7.63 -3.68 5.15
CA THR A 11 8.36 -4.22 6.30
C THR A 11 9.83 -3.77 6.40
N GLY A 12 10.35 -3.12 5.36
CA GLY A 12 11.74 -2.69 5.16
C GLY A 12 12.02 -2.46 3.67
N LEU A 13 13.22 -1.96 3.33
CA LEU A 13 13.44 -1.26 2.05
C LEU A 13 13.73 -2.15 0.84
N GLU A 14 14.36 -3.32 1.00
CA GLU A 14 14.89 -4.11 -0.12
C GLU A 14 14.00 -5.34 -0.47
N PRO A 15 13.26 -5.33 -1.59
CA PRO A 15 12.39 -6.46 -1.95
C PRO A 15 13.15 -7.79 -2.12
N ARG A 16 14.43 -7.74 -2.53
CA ARG A 16 15.26 -8.94 -2.68
C ARG A 16 15.56 -9.64 -1.35
N GLU A 17 15.48 -8.92 -0.23
CA GLU A 17 15.57 -9.47 1.13
C GLU A 17 14.22 -9.99 1.63
N GLY A 18 13.24 -10.12 0.73
CA GLY A 18 11.93 -10.68 0.99
C GLY A 18 11.00 -9.72 1.72
N HIS A 19 11.29 -8.42 1.73
CA HIS A 19 10.38 -7.43 2.30
C HIS A 19 9.02 -7.44 1.57
N ARG A 20 7.98 -7.07 2.31
CA ARG A 20 6.58 -7.15 1.90
C ARG A 20 5.91 -5.80 2.13
N ILE A 21 4.88 -5.52 1.33
CA ILE A 21 3.99 -4.38 1.52
C ILE A 21 3.12 -4.65 2.76
N ILE A 22 2.95 -3.64 3.62
CA ILE A 22 2.10 -3.68 4.81
C ILE A 22 0.98 -2.65 4.79
N GLU A 23 1.06 -1.65 3.91
CA GLU A 23 0.01 -0.68 3.68
C GLU A 23 -0.01 -0.26 2.20
N ILE A 24 -1.20 -0.12 1.63
CA ILE A 24 -1.43 0.48 0.33
C ILE A 24 -2.37 1.66 0.53
N GLY A 25 -1.90 2.88 0.27
CA GLY A 25 -2.69 4.10 0.32
C GLY A 25 -2.86 4.68 -1.08
N CYS A 26 -4.11 4.81 -1.54
CA CYS A 26 -4.42 5.38 -2.84
C CYS A 26 -5.50 6.45 -2.74
N VAL A 27 -5.24 7.59 -3.39
CA VAL A 27 -6.18 8.69 -3.52
C VAL A 27 -6.52 8.92 -4.97
N GLU A 28 -7.81 8.87 -5.30
CA GLU A 28 -8.28 9.08 -6.67
C GLU A 28 -8.52 10.57 -6.97
N LEU A 29 -7.99 10.98 -8.12
CA LEU A 29 -8.18 12.30 -8.72
C LEU A 29 -8.85 12.17 -10.08
N MET A 30 -9.92 12.95 -10.26
CA MET A 30 -10.56 13.16 -11.55
C MET A 30 -10.51 14.64 -11.89
N ARG A 31 -9.84 14.97 -13.01
CA ARG A 31 -9.60 16.36 -13.43
C ARG A 31 -9.00 17.21 -12.29
N ARG A 32 -7.98 16.64 -11.62
CA ARG A 32 -7.25 17.25 -10.48
C ARG A 32 -8.12 17.58 -9.26
N ARG A 33 -9.25 16.89 -9.08
CA ARG A 33 -10.11 16.99 -7.90
C ARG A 33 -10.24 15.65 -7.22
N LEU A 34 -10.19 15.64 -5.90
CA LEU A 34 -10.41 14.46 -5.07
C LEU A 34 -11.82 13.93 -5.29
N THR A 35 -11.94 12.63 -5.58
CA THR A 35 -13.23 11.97 -5.72
C THR A 35 -13.73 11.35 -4.42
N ARG A 36 -12.82 11.15 -3.46
CA ARG A 36 -13.01 10.39 -2.21
C ARG A 36 -13.26 8.89 -2.41
N ASN A 37 -13.13 8.39 -3.64
CA ASN A 37 -13.07 6.96 -3.92
C ASN A 37 -11.63 6.48 -3.67
N ASN A 38 -11.24 6.40 -2.40
CA ASN A 38 -9.89 5.99 -2.00
C ASN A 38 -9.82 4.47 -1.87
N PHE A 39 -8.65 3.91 -2.16
CA PHE A 39 -8.34 2.52 -1.83
C PHE A 39 -7.30 2.53 -0.72
N HIS A 40 -7.62 1.95 0.43
CA HIS A 40 -6.72 1.92 1.58
C HIS A 40 -6.80 0.55 2.24
N GLN A 41 -5.66 -0.14 2.32
CA GLN A 41 -5.58 -1.47 2.91
C GLN A 41 -4.31 -1.61 3.75
N TYR A 42 -4.46 -2.19 4.94
CA TYR A 42 -3.35 -2.76 5.71
C TYR A 42 -3.23 -4.25 5.41
N LEU A 43 -1.99 -4.77 5.40
CA LEU A 43 -1.69 -6.12 4.96
C LEU A 43 -0.84 -6.88 5.98
N GLN A 44 -1.21 -8.13 6.22
CA GLN A 44 -0.38 -9.04 7.00
C GLN A 44 0.76 -9.57 6.09
N PRO A 45 2.05 -9.42 6.50
CA PRO A 45 3.18 -9.69 5.61
C PRO A 45 3.78 -11.10 5.72
N ASP A 46 3.25 -11.99 6.57
CA ASP A 46 3.82 -13.30 6.91
C ASP A 46 5.29 -13.25 7.37
N ARG A 47 5.72 -12.13 7.95
CA ARG A 47 7.07 -11.91 8.50
C ARG A 47 7.07 -10.83 9.58
N GLU A 48 8.20 -10.69 10.26
CA GLU A 48 8.46 -9.56 11.15
C GLU A 48 8.76 -8.28 10.36
N ILE A 49 8.44 -7.15 10.99
CA ILE A 49 8.70 -5.79 10.51
C ILE A 49 10.02 -5.31 11.13
N ASP A 50 10.89 -4.71 10.32
CA ASP A 50 12.14 -4.16 10.83
C ASP A 50 11.89 -3.02 11.80
N ALA A 51 12.64 -2.97 12.90
CA ALA A 51 12.47 -1.95 13.94
C ALA A 51 12.58 -0.51 13.37
N GLY A 52 13.47 -0.29 12.40
CA GLY A 52 13.61 1.02 11.74
C GLY A 52 12.36 1.41 10.92
N ALA A 53 11.64 0.45 10.34
CA ALA A 53 10.37 0.73 9.66
C ALA A 53 9.27 1.09 10.67
N VAL A 54 9.19 0.36 11.79
CA VAL A 54 8.27 0.67 12.89
C VAL A 54 8.50 2.07 13.44
N GLU A 55 9.76 2.53 13.56
CA GLU A 55 10.08 3.90 13.99
C GLU A 55 9.60 4.99 13.02
N VAL A 56 9.49 4.68 11.73
CA VAL A 56 9.05 5.63 10.68
C VAL A 56 7.53 5.73 10.62
N HIS A 57 6.83 4.60 10.46
CA HIS A 57 5.38 4.59 10.20
C HIS A 57 4.53 4.17 11.42
N GLY A 58 5.14 3.59 12.47
CA GLY A 58 4.44 3.22 13.72
C GLY A 58 3.52 2.00 13.65
N ILE A 59 3.66 1.16 12.62
CA ILE A 59 2.78 -0.01 12.37
C ILE A 59 3.47 -1.25 12.95
N THR A 60 2.76 -1.97 13.81
CA THR A 60 3.32 -3.15 14.48
C THR A 60 2.80 -4.46 13.89
N THR A 61 3.57 -5.54 14.09
CA THR A 61 3.17 -6.90 13.67
C THR A 61 1.83 -7.31 14.29
N GLU A 62 1.58 -6.91 15.55
CA GLU A 62 0.32 -7.18 16.26
C GLU A 62 -0.86 -6.50 15.57
N PHE A 63 -0.70 -5.23 15.15
CA PHE A 63 -1.74 -4.50 14.44
C PHE A 63 -2.07 -5.13 13.07
N LEU A 64 -1.09 -5.72 12.41
CA LEU A 64 -1.28 -6.36 11.11
C LEU A 64 -1.78 -7.81 11.20
N SER A 65 -1.79 -8.41 12.39
CA SER A 65 -2.04 -9.84 12.57
C SER A 65 -3.43 -10.32 12.09
N ASP A 66 -4.42 -9.45 12.11
CA ASP A 66 -5.81 -9.72 11.69
C ASP A 66 -6.14 -9.15 10.30
N LYS A 67 -5.16 -8.58 9.60
CA LYS A 67 -5.33 -7.96 8.28
C LYS A 67 -5.26 -9.00 7.16
N PRO A 68 -5.86 -8.73 5.98
CA PRO A 68 -5.74 -9.63 4.83
C PRO A 68 -4.29 -9.73 4.36
N ARG A 69 -3.97 -10.81 3.64
CA ARG A 69 -2.71 -10.92 2.91
C ARG A 69 -2.83 -10.18 1.58
N PHE A 70 -1.69 -9.84 0.97
CA PHE A 70 -1.69 -9.21 -0.35
C PHE A 70 -2.42 -10.07 -1.41
N THR A 71 -2.29 -11.39 -1.32
CA THR A 71 -2.99 -12.33 -2.22
C THR A 71 -4.50 -12.25 -2.14
N ASP A 72 -5.04 -11.79 -1.01
CA ASP A 72 -6.48 -11.72 -0.78
C ASP A 72 -7.09 -10.45 -1.40
N ILE A 73 -6.26 -9.44 -1.73
CA ILE A 73 -6.70 -8.12 -2.20
C ILE A 73 -6.12 -7.72 -3.56
N VAL A 74 -5.22 -8.54 -4.14
CA VAL A 74 -4.48 -8.18 -5.35
C VAL A 74 -5.40 -7.93 -6.54
N ASP A 75 -6.44 -8.74 -6.71
CA ASP A 75 -7.39 -8.60 -7.82
C ASP A 75 -8.20 -7.30 -7.70
N ASP A 76 -8.63 -6.95 -6.48
CA ASP A 76 -9.33 -5.69 -6.20
C ASP A 76 -8.43 -4.48 -6.42
N PHE A 77 -7.17 -4.56 -5.98
CA PHE A 77 -6.18 -3.51 -6.17
C PHE A 77 -5.88 -3.28 -7.65
N LEU A 78 -5.63 -4.34 -8.42
CA LEU A 78 -5.40 -4.26 -9.87
C LEU A 78 -6.60 -3.66 -10.59
N SER A 79 -7.81 -4.11 -10.25
CA SER A 79 -9.06 -3.56 -10.79
C SER A 79 -9.20 -2.07 -10.45
N TYR A 80 -8.81 -1.67 -9.24
CA TYR A 80 -8.87 -0.29 -8.81
C TYR A 80 -7.88 0.61 -9.58
N ILE A 81 -6.66 0.17 -9.88
CA ILE A 81 -5.68 1.01 -10.59
C ILE A 81 -5.79 0.95 -12.12
N GLU A 82 -6.58 0.02 -12.67
CA GLU A 82 -6.69 -0.22 -14.09
C GLU A 82 -7.06 1.07 -14.88
N GLY A 83 -6.32 1.32 -15.97
CA GLY A 83 -6.54 2.44 -16.88
C GLY A 83 -6.27 3.84 -16.29
N ALA A 84 -5.75 3.95 -15.06
CA ALA A 84 -5.38 5.21 -14.45
C ALA A 84 -3.89 5.55 -14.63
N GLU A 85 -3.56 6.83 -14.60
CA GLU A 85 -2.18 7.29 -14.43
C GLU A 85 -1.78 7.14 -12.96
N LEU A 86 -0.72 6.37 -12.69
CA LEU A 86 -0.15 6.24 -11.35
C LEU A 86 0.86 7.36 -11.09
N ILE A 87 0.67 8.08 -9.99
CA ILE A 87 1.57 9.13 -9.53
C ILE A 87 2.14 8.69 -8.18
N ILE A 88 3.42 8.37 -8.18
CA ILE A 88 4.13 7.81 -7.02
C ILE A 88 5.41 8.61 -6.84
N HIS A 89 5.74 8.97 -5.60
CA HIS A 89 7.01 9.60 -5.29
C HIS A 89 8.07 8.51 -5.09
N ASN A 90 9.22 8.62 -5.76
CA ASN A 90 10.30 7.63 -5.71
C ASN A 90 9.93 6.24 -6.30
N ALA A 91 9.25 6.25 -7.46
CA ALA A 91 8.96 5.05 -8.27
C ALA A 91 10.09 4.69 -9.24
#